data_AF-A0A4Y3JBZ7-F1
#
_entry.id   AF-A0A4Y3JBZ7-F1
#
_cell.length_a   1.000
_cell.length_b   1.000
_cell.length_c   1.000
_cell.angle_alpha   90.00
_cell.angle_beta   90.00
_cell.angle_gamma   90.00
#
_symmetry.space_group_name_H-M   'P 1'
#
loop_
_entity.id
_entity.type
_entity.pdbx_description
1 polymer ?
#
loop_
_entity_poly.entity_id
_entity_poly.type
_entity_poly.pdbx_seq_one_letter_code
_entity_poly.pdbx_strand_id
1 'polypeptide(L)'
;MSSHNTLQIEEIGCIRCDICDQSIQSNYGVLKADWSSNTNDKKDKYEVHLCKSCFLGTLSYLRNQKKLNHLFDENFDFNQLDNLGLS
;
A
#
# COMPACT_ATOMS: atom_id res chain seq x y z
N MET A 1 -6.63 10.59 50.55
CA MET A 1 -6.13 9.87 49.36
C MET A 1 -7.04 10.25 48.22
N SER A 2 -6.66 11.24 47.40
CA SER A 2 -7.51 11.72 46.30
C SER A 2 -7.18 10.90 45.06
N SER A 3 -8.12 10.08 44.63
CA SER A 3 -8.01 9.29 43.40
C SER A 3 -8.20 10.23 42.21
N HIS A 4 -7.12 10.60 41.55
CA HIS A 4 -7.18 11.29 40.27
C HIS A 4 -7.59 10.29 39.20
N ASN A 5 -8.80 10.48 38.66
CA ASN A 5 -9.33 9.70 37.55
C ASN A 5 -8.71 10.24 36.25
N THR A 6 -7.64 9.61 35.77
CA THR A 6 -6.99 9.98 34.50
C THR A 6 -7.86 9.49 33.35
N LEU A 7 -8.52 10.41 32.65
CA LEU A 7 -9.14 10.12 31.37
C LEU A 7 -8.03 9.74 30.38
N GLN A 8 -7.91 8.46 30.04
CA GLN A 8 -7.07 8.00 28.95
C GLN A 8 -7.77 8.35 27.64
N ILE A 9 -7.34 9.45 27.02
CA ILE A 9 -7.69 9.75 25.64
C ILE A 9 -6.85 8.79 24.79
N GLU A 10 -7.47 7.77 24.22
CA GLU A 10 -6.85 6.99 23.14
C GLU A 10 -6.63 7.94 21.97
N GLU A 11 -5.38 8.39 21.81
CA GLU A 11 -4.96 9.16 20.66
C GLU A 11 -5.17 8.27 19.44
N ILE A 12 -6.14 8.61 18.59
CA ILE A 12 -6.34 7.93 17.30
C ILE A 12 -5.05 8.17 16.52
N GLY A 13 -4.15 7.19 16.58
CA GLY A 13 -2.81 7.30 16.03
C GLY A 13 -2.89 7.68 14.56
N CYS A 14 -2.36 8.84 14.23
CA CYS A 14 -2.32 9.25 12.84
C CYS A 14 -1.39 8.28 12.07
N ILE A 15 -1.97 7.50 11.16
CA ILE A 15 -1.18 6.68 10.24
C ILE A 15 -0.31 7.62 9.41
N ARG A 16 0.96 7.28 9.24
CA ARG A 16 1.89 8.02 8.39
C ARG A 16 2.03 7.30 7.05
N CYS A 17 2.23 8.08 5.98
CA CYS A 17 2.58 7.52 4.69
C CYS A 17 3.99 6.94 4.76
N ASP A 18 4.13 5.66 4.43
CA ASP A 18 5.41 4.94 4.47
C ASP A 18 6.43 5.43 3.42
N ILE A 19 6.00 6.29 2.47
CA ILE A 19 6.88 6.88 1.44
C ILE A 19 7.28 8.32 1.78
N CYS A 20 6.31 9.19 2.09
CA CYS A 20 6.55 10.63 2.22
C CYS A 20 6.40 11.15 3.64
N ASP A 21 6.20 10.26 4.62
CA ASP A 21 6.17 10.57 6.05
C ASP A 21 5.02 11.51 6.49
N GLN A 22 4.13 11.88 5.56
CA GLN A 22 2.99 12.75 5.84
C GLN A 22 1.93 12.02 6.67
N SER A 23 1.36 12.75 7.62
CA SER A 23 0.18 12.34 8.40
C SER A 23 -1.00 12.10 7.45
N ILE A 24 -1.64 10.93 7.60
CA ILE A 24 -2.82 10.54 6.84
C ILE A 24 -4.05 10.60 7.75
N GLN A 25 -4.92 11.59 7.51
CA GLN A 25 -6.21 11.68 8.17
C GLN A 25 -7.21 10.78 7.45
N SER A 26 -7.54 9.64 8.10
CA SER A 26 -8.60 8.65 7.80
C SER A 26 -8.67 8.00 6.41
N ASN A 27 -8.17 8.63 5.34
CA ASN A 27 -8.22 8.14 3.96
C ASN A 27 -6.81 7.81 3.43
N TYR A 28 -6.48 6.53 3.33
CA TYR A 28 -5.21 6.02 2.82
C TYR A 28 -5.44 4.83 1.87
N GLY A 29 -4.45 4.54 1.04
CA GLY A 29 -4.34 3.28 0.30
C GLY A 29 -3.43 2.30 1.02
N VAL A 30 -3.63 1.00 0.79
CA VAL A 30 -2.77 -0.06 1.32
C VAL A 30 -2.26 -0.92 0.17
N LEU A 31 -0.94 -1.13 0.12
CA LEU A 31 -0.34 -2.21 -0.67
C LEU A 31 -0.02 -3.38 0.26
N LYS A 32 -0.62 -4.54 0.00
CA LYS A 32 -0.52 -5.72 0.86
C LYS A 32 -0.03 -6.94 0.08
N ALA A 33 0.76 -7.78 0.74
CA ALA A 33 1.10 -9.09 0.25
C ALA A 33 0.82 -10.16 1.33
N ASP A 34 0.19 -11.26 0.91
CA ASP A 34 -0.01 -12.46 1.71
C ASP A 34 0.45 -13.67 0.90
N TRP A 35 1.67 -14.13 1.18
CA TRP A 35 2.26 -15.29 0.52
C TRP A 35 1.93 -16.54 1.32
N SER A 36 1.29 -17.53 0.68
CA SER A 36 1.07 -18.84 1.30
C SER A 36 2.43 -19.56 1.45
N SER A 37 2.88 -19.70 2.69
CA SER A 37 4.09 -20.42 3.08
C SER A 37 4.01 -21.88 2.63
N ASN A 38 4.71 -22.21 1.55
CA ASN A 38 4.95 -23.61 1.13
C ASN A 38 6.31 -24.12 1.62
N THR A 39 7.13 -23.26 2.21
CA THR A 39 8.44 -23.58 2.78
C THR A 39 8.59 -22.82 4.09
N ASN A 40 9.48 -23.32 4.96
CA ASN A 40 9.76 -22.89 6.33
C ASN A 40 10.25 -21.43 6.48
N ASP A 41 10.14 -20.63 5.43
CA ASP A 41 10.46 -19.22 5.40
C ASP A 41 9.29 -18.45 6.01
N LYS A 42 9.61 -17.56 6.95
CA LYS A 42 8.63 -16.69 7.62
C LYS A 42 7.66 -16.14 6.60
N LYS A 43 6.35 -16.24 6.88
CA LYS A 43 5.33 -15.52 6.12
C LYS A 43 5.69 -14.04 6.12
N ASP A 44 6.29 -13.58 5.04
CA ASP A 44 6.56 -12.16 4.84
C ASP A 44 5.25 -11.48 4.46
N LYS A 45 4.49 -11.11 5.49
CA LYS A 45 3.32 -10.25 5.36
C LYS A 45 3.82 -8.82 5.27
N TYR A 46 3.48 -8.16 4.17
CA TYR A 46 3.78 -6.74 3.97
C TYR A 46 2.48 -5.95 3.96
N GLU A 47 2.44 -4.84 4.68
CA GLU A 47 1.40 -3.82 4.60
C GLU A 47 2.07 -2.45 4.52
N VAL A 48 1.85 -1.74 3.42
CA VAL A 48 2.38 -0.40 3.17
C VAL A 48 1.22 0.59 3.07
N HIS A 49 1.19 1.56 3.98
CA HIS A 49 0.21 2.62 4.08
C HIS A 49 0.64 3.84 3.28
N LEU A 50 -0.18 4.24 2.31
CA LEU A 50 0.15 5.30 1.37
C LEU A 50 -0.89 6.41 1.42
N CYS A 51 -0.44 7.66 1.48
CA CYS A 51 -1.32 8.79 1.19
C CYS A 51 -1.75 8.74 -0.29
N LYS A 52 -2.83 9.45 -0.64
CA LYS A 52 -3.41 9.43 -1.99
C LYS A 52 -2.39 9.71 -3.09
N SER A 53 -1.51 10.70 -2.92
CA SER A 53 -0.50 11.04 -3.93
C SER A 53 0.53 9.93 -4.12
N CYS A 54 1.06 9.38 -3.02
CA CYS A 54 2.00 8.26 -3.06
C CYS A 54 1.37 7.00 -3.65
N PHE A 55 0.10 6.71 -3.32
CA PHE A 55 -0.62 5.57 -3.88
C PHE A 55 -0.78 5.70 -5.41
N LEU A 56 -1.19 6.87 -5.92
CA LEU A 56 -1.28 7.13 -7.36
C LEU A 56 0.10 7.06 -8.05
N GLY A 57 1.15 7.50 -7.36
CA GLY A 57 2.54 7.33 -7.81
C GLY A 57 2.92 5.86 -7.95
N THR A 58 2.62 5.03 -6.95
CA THR A 58 2.84 3.58 -6.99
C THR A 58 2.06 2.93 -8.15
N LEU A 59 0.80 3.29 -8.38
CA LEU A 59 0.05 2.77 -9.53
C LEU A 59 0.72 3.14 -10.86
N SER A 60 1.19 4.39 -10.98
CA SER A 60 1.90 4.85 -12.19
C SER A 60 3.20 4.06 -12.41
N TYR A 61 3.94 3.79 -11.34
CA TYR A 61 5.13 2.94 -11.40
C TYR A 61 4.79 1.51 -11.86
N LEU A 62 3.76 0.87 -11.29
CA LEU A 62 3.34 -0.48 -11.64
C LEU A 62 2.90 -0.59 -13.11
N ARG A 63 2.15 0.41 -13.62
CA ARG A 63 1.79 0.49 -15.05
C ARG A 63 3.03 0.53 -15.94
N ASN A 64 4.02 1.34 -15.58
CA ASN A 64 5.27 1.43 -16.34
C ASN A 64 6.04 0.12 -16.29
N GLN A 65 6.10 -0.56 -15.14
CA GLN A 65 6.71 -1.89 -15.05
C GLN A 65 6.00 -2.90 -15.96
N LYS A 66 4.65 -2.94 -15.95
CA LYS A 66 3.87 -3.78 -16.87
C LYS A 66 4.19 -3.47 -18.32
N LYS A 67 4.26 -2.18 -18.69
CA LYS A 67 4.65 -1.76 -20.04
C LYS A 67 6.04 -2.26 -20.44
N LEU A 68 7.02 -2.14 -19.54
CA LEU A 68 8.39 -2.59 -19.81
C LEU A 68 8.48 -4.10 -19.99
N ASN A 69 7.75 -4.88 -19.19
CA ASN A 69 7.73 -6.35 -19.30
C ASN A 69 7.17 -6.84 -20.65
N HIS A 70 6.26 -6.07 -21.25
CA HIS A 70 5.63 -6.41 -22.53
C HIS A 70 6.14 -5.55 -23.70
N LEU A 71 7.25 -4.82 -23.54
CA LEU A 71 7.73 -3.89 -24.55
C LEU A 71 8.02 -4.56 -25.91
N PHE A 72 8.41 -5.83 -25.88
CA PHE A 72 8.72 -6.65 -27.05
C PHE A 72 7.70 -7.78 -27.30
N ASP A 73 6.57 -7.75 -26.60
CA ASP A 73 5.50 -8.73 -26.77
C ASP A 73 4.52 -8.25 -27.85
N GLU A 74 4.61 -8.83 -29.03
CA GLU A 74 3.77 -8.48 -30.19
C GLU A 74 2.28 -8.80 -29.96
N ASN A 75 1.96 -9.66 -28.98
CA ASN A 75 0.60 -10.07 -28.69
C ASN A 75 -0.02 -9.30 -27.51
N PHE A 76 0.73 -8.40 -26.88
CA PHE A 76 0.24 -7.66 -25.73
C PHE A 76 -0.60 -6.44 -26.15
N ASP A 77 -1.81 -6.34 -25.59
CA ASP A 77 -2.67 -5.18 -25.76
C ASP A 77 -2.35 -4.09 -24.72
N PHE A 78 -1.67 -3.04 -25.17
CA PHE A 78 -1.30 -1.89 -24.32
C PHE A 78 -2.49 -1.09 -23.79
N ASN A 79 -3.71 -1.29 -24.30
CA ASN A 79 -4.90 -0.70 -23.68
C ASN A 79 -5.22 -1.33 -22.31
N GLN A 80 -4.61 -2.48 -21.99
CA GLN A 80 -4.77 -3.15 -20.70
C GLN A 80 -3.73 -2.71 -19.66
N LEU A 81 -2.98 -1.64 -19.89
CA LEU A 81 -2.00 -1.13 -18.92
C LEU A 81 -2.65 -0.70 -17.60
N ASP A 82 -3.86 -0.14 -17.66
CA ASP A 82 -4.63 0.24 -16.48
C ASP A 82 -5.21 -0.95 -15.70
N ASN A 83 -5.30 -2.12 -16.35
CA ASN A 83 -5.75 -3.35 -15.72
C ASN A 83 -4.62 -3.96 -14.88
N LEU A 84 -4.40 -3.37 -13.71
CA LEU A 84 -3.54 -3.93 -12.64
C LEU A 84 -4.31 -4.95 -11.76
N GLY A 85 -5.53 -5.33 -12.17
CA GLY A 85 -6.40 -6.19 -11.35
C GLY A 85 -7.03 -5.46 -10.16
N LEU A 86 -7.09 -4.12 -10.20
CA LEU A 86 -7.79 -3.31 -9.21
C LEU A 86 -9.30 -3.40 -9.51
N SER A 87 -10.04 -4.12 -8.65
CA SER A 87 -11.50 -4.25 -8.70
C SER A 87 -12.21 -3.00 -8.21
#